data_AF-F7EL84-F1
#
_entry.id   AF-F7EL84-F1
#
_cell.length_a   1.000
_cell.length_b   1.000
_cell.length_c   1.000
_cell.angle_alpha   90.00
_cell.angle_beta   90.00
_cell.angle_gamma   90.00
#
_symmetry.space_group_name_H-M   'P 1'
#
loop_
_entity.id
_entity.type
_entity.pdbx_description
1 polymer ?
#
loop_
_entity_poly.entity_id
_entity_poly.type
_entity_poly.pdbx_seq_one_letter_code
_entity_poly.pdbx_strand_id
1 'polypeptide(L)'
;MDLRGTFSWACCLLSSLYISSAFALPVGNSSPVAEILDPAVGQFWHVTDLHLDPTYHITEDHTKVCSSSHGANASNPGPFGDFLCDSPYQLILSAFNFIKSSGQQASFMIWTGDSPPHIPVKELSTDVVINVIGNMTTTIQSLFPNLQVFPALGNHDYWPQDQLPISSSKVYDAVANFWKPWLSEEAIHTLRKGGFYSQTVPSHRNPQSLRIISLNTNLYYSPNNVTLNQTDPANQFEWLENTLKSSRQNKEKVYVIAHVPVGYLPYSRNTTAMREYYNEKLIGIFHKYSDIIAGQFYGHTHRDSIMVLSDSKGNPVSSLFVAPAVTPVKSVKEKFTNNPGIRLFQYDLNDYRLLDTWQYYLNLTEANMKEEPSWKLEYILTKAYGIEDLQPKNLYELAKQFTVLDNKQFLTYYKHFFVSYDSDIMCSGDCKTFQICAIMNLDQESYANCLEQYGLWHMQ
;
A
#
# COMPACT_ATOMS: atom_id res chain seq x y z
N MET A 1 -73.35 -54.90 21.34
CA MET A 1 -72.90 -55.66 20.16
C MET A 1 -71.44 -55.28 19.98
N ASP A 2 -70.52 -56.02 20.60
CA ASP A 2 -69.81 -57.17 20.01
C ASP A 2 -69.09 -56.78 18.71
N LEU A 3 -67.80 -57.04 18.45
CA LEU A 3 -66.80 -57.93 19.06
C LEU A 3 -65.40 -57.47 18.59
N ARG A 4 -64.46 -57.46 19.53
CA ARG A 4 -63.07 -57.97 19.50
C ARG A 4 -62.20 -57.85 18.23
N GLY A 5 -60.96 -57.40 18.48
CA GLY A 5 -59.76 -57.73 17.70
C GLY A 5 -58.49 -57.34 18.45
N THR A 6 -58.05 -58.18 19.39
CA THR A 6 -56.83 -58.07 20.20
C THR A 6 -55.56 -58.28 19.38
N PHE A 7 -54.48 -57.54 19.64
CA PHE A 7 -53.12 -58.10 19.69
C PHE A 7 -52.23 -57.32 20.68
N SER A 8 -51.45 -58.13 21.39
CA SER A 8 -50.64 -57.87 22.59
C SER A 8 -49.48 -56.88 22.37
N TRP A 9 -49.02 -56.20 23.44
CA TRP A 9 -47.65 -56.32 23.96
C TRP A 9 -47.53 -55.67 25.35
N ALA A 10 -46.69 -56.28 26.17
CA ALA A 10 -46.65 -56.16 27.62
C ALA A 10 -45.76 -55.00 28.13
N CYS A 11 -46.16 -54.50 29.29
CA CYS A 11 -45.40 -53.88 30.41
C CYS A 11 -43.99 -53.30 30.16
N CYS A 12 -43.79 -52.02 30.51
CA CYS A 12 -43.12 -51.67 31.78
C CYS A 12 -43.06 -50.14 32.03
N LEU A 13 -43.66 -49.74 33.15
CA LEU A 13 -43.24 -48.75 34.16
C LEU A 13 -42.42 -47.50 33.75
N LEU A 14 -43.12 -46.36 33.79
CA LEU A 14 -42.82 -45.10 34.50
C LEU A 14 -41.37 -44.58 34.55
N SER A 15 -41.11 -43.49 33.82
CA SER A 15 -40.50 -42.28 34.40
C SER A 15 -40.92 -41.04 33.61
N SER A 16 -41.41 -40.03 34.33
CA SER A 16 -41.96 -38.77 33.84
C SER A 16 -40.85 -37.77 33.50
N LEU A 17 -40.74 -37.38 32.23
CA LEU A 17 -39.89 -36.28 31.75
C LEU A 17 -40.69 -34.97 31.72
N TYR A 18 -40.24 -34.02 32.52
CA TYR A 18 -40.66 -32.61 32.47
C TYR A 18 -40.12 -31.96 31.19
N ILE A 19 -41.03 -31.38 30.40
CA ILE A 19 -40.69 -30.51 29.27
C ILE A 19 -40.64 -29.07 29.79
N SER A 20 -39.45 -28.49 29.86
CA SER A 20 -39.27 -27.04 30.03
C SER A 20 -38.80 -26.42 28.72
N SER A 21 -39.65 -25.60 28.13
CA SER A 21 -39.38 -24.74 26.99
C SER A 21 -38.27 -23.72 27.31
N ALA A 22 -37.13 -23.85 26.65
CA ALA A 22 -36.05 -22.85 26.70
C ALA A 22 -36.17 -21.90 25.51
N PHE A 23 -36.33 -20.61 25.80
CA PHE A 23 -36.16 -19.51 24.87
C PHE A 23 -34.71 -19.47 24.39
N ALA A 24 -34.50 -19.58 23.07
CA ALA A 24 -33.20 -19.32 22.46
C ALA A 24 -33.00 -17.80 22.35
N LEU A 25 -32.02 -17.28 23.09
CA LEU A 25 -31.50 -15.93 22.90
C LEU A 25 -30.55 -15.91 21.68
N PRO A 26 -30.51 -14.82 20.89
CA PRO A 26 -29.57 -14.71 19.78
C PRO A 26 -28.15 -14.55 20.33
N VAL A 27 -27.22 -15.34 19.80
CA VAL A 27 -25.79 -15.25 20.07
C VAL A 27 -25.30 -13.89 19.58
N GLY A 28 -24.98 -12.99 20.51
CA GLY A 28 -24.41 -11.69 20.22
C GLY A 28 -23.01 -11.79 19.64
N ASN A 29 -22.73 -10.90 18.68
CA ASN A 29 -21.40 -10.62 18.13
C ASN A 29 -20.35 -10.52 19.23
N SER A 30 -19.47 -11.52 19.32
CA SER A 30 -18.20 -11.37 20.02
C SER A 30 -17.29 -10.48 19.17
N SER A 31 -16.98 -9.29 19.66
CA SER A 31 -15.81 -8.51 19.24
C SER A 31 -14.59 -9.44 19.18
N PRO A 32 -13.66 -9.28 18.22
CA PRO A 32 -12.45 -10.08 18.22
C PRO A 32 -11.70 -9.79 19.51
N VAL A 33 -11.52 -10.84 20.31
CA VAL A 33 -10.65 -10.88 21.47
C VAL A 33 -9.31 -10.30 21.03
N ALA A 34 -8.83 -9.28 21.72
CA ALA A 34 -7.47 -8.79 21.53
C ALA A 34 -6.52 -9.98 21.75
N GLU A 35 -6.04 -10.57 20.66
CA GLU A 35 -4.90 -11.50 20.71
C GLU A 35 -3.80 -10.74 21.45
N ILE A 36 -3.31 -11.34 22.54
CA ILE A 36 -2.17 -10.80 23.28
C ILE A 36 -1.02 -10.79 22.26
N LEU A 37 -0.76 -9.62 21.66
CA LEU A 37 0.40 -9.41 20.80
C LEU A 37 1.61 -9.91 21.57
N ASP A 38 2.37 -10.80 20.93
CA ASP A 38 3.65 -11.23 21.46
C ASP A 38 4.45 -9.96 21.81
N PRO A 39 4.97 -9.80 23.04
CA PRO A 39 5.73 -8.62 23.46
C PRO A 39 6.96 -8.31 22.57
N ALA A 40 7.32 -9.19 21.65
CA ALA A 40 8.34 -9.02 20.61
C ALA A 40 7.81 -8.52 19.24
N VAL A 41 6.53 -8.20 19.07
CA VAL A 41 5.98 -7.71 17.78
C VAL A 41 5.77 -6.20 17.80
N GLY A 42 6.39 -5.51 16.84
CA GLY A 42 6.12 -4.11 16.53
C GLY A 42 5.11 -3.98 15.39
N GLN A 43 4.43 -2.84 15.34
CA GLN A 43 3.49 -2.53 14.26
C GLN A 43 3.79 -1.14 13.66
N PHE A 44 3.53 -0.96 12.36
CA PHE A 44 3.53 0.37 11.74
C PHE A 44 2.49 0.47 10.62
N TRP A 45 1.90 1.66 10.49
CA TRP A 45 0.94 1.96 9.42
C TRP A 45 1.67 2.38 8.14
N HIS A 46 1.14 1.99 6.99
CA HIS A 46 1.50 2.52 5.68
C HIS A 46 0.27 3.10 5.01
N VAL A 47 0.31 4.41 4.77
CA VAL A 47 -0.70 5.16 4.01
C VAL A 47 -0.03 5.81 2.79
N THR A 48 -0.74 5.92 1.68
CA THR A 48 -0.19 6.47 0.44
C THR A 48 -1.31 7.00 -0.44
N ASP A 49 -0.96 7.90 -1.37
CA ASP A 49 -1.82 8.31 -2.48
C ASP A 49 -3.20 8.79 -1.96
N LEU A 50 -3.14 9.81 -1.11
CA LEU A 50 -4.33 10.39 -0.50
C LEU A 50 -5.15 11.17 -1.53
N HIS A 51 -4.48 11.89 -2.42
CA HIS A 51 -5.03 12.75 -3.47
C HIS A 51 -6.31 13.47 -3.01
N LEU A 52 -6.15 14.47 -2.15
CA LEU A 52 -7.26 15.33 -1.75
C LEU A 52 -7.74 16.13 -2.97
N ASP A 53 -9.01 15.99 -3.33
CA ASP A 53 -9.71 16.95 -4.18
C ASP A 53 -10.46 17.98 -3.31
N PRO A 54 -9.93 19.22 -3.18
CA PRO A 54 -10.58 20.25 -2.37
C PRO A 54 -11.90 20.76 -2.98
N THR A 55 -12.18 20.41 -4.24
CA THR A 55 -13.38 20.84 -4.96
C THR A 55 -14.55 19.88 -4.80
N TYR A 56 -14.33 18.71 -4.20
CA TYR A 56 -15.36 17.68 -4.06
C TYR A 56 -16.59 18.21 -3.32
N HIS A 57 -17.74 18.22 -4.00
CA HIS A 57 -19.04 18.50 -3.39
C HIS A 57 -20.16 17.79 -4.15
N ILE A 58 -21.20 17.36 -3.45
CA ILE A 58 -22.36 16.71 -4.07
C ILE A 58 -23.27 17.79 -4.70
N THR A 59 -23.60 17.62 -5.97
CA THR A 59 -24.44 18.54 -6.75
C THR A 59 -25.18 17.78 -7.85
N GLU A 60 -26.32 18.31 -8.31
CA GLU A 60 -27.11 17.70 -9.40
C GLU A 60 -26.34 17.66 -10.73
N ASP A 61 -25.45 18.63 -10.97
CA ASP A 61 -24.57 18.64 -12.13
C ASP A 61 -23.34 17.78 -11.85
N HIS A 62 -23.43 16.49 -12.18
CA HIS A 62 -22.37 15.51 -11.90
C HIS A 62 -21.02 15.84 -12.58
N THR A 63 -20.97 16.74 -13.57
CA THR A 63 -19.71 17.23 -14.16
C THR A 63 -18.95 18.20 -13.26
N LYS A 64 -19.63 18.75 -12.23
CA LYS A 64 -19.08 19.73 -11.28
C LYS A 64 -18.82 19.16 -9.90
N VAL A 65 -19.05 17.86 -9.69
CA VAL A 65 -18.85 17.22 -8.39
C VAL A 65 -17.39 17.34 -7.94
N CYS A 66 -16.45 17.15 -8.86
CA CYS A 66 -15.03 17.17 -8.57
C CYS A 66 -14.25 17.57 -9.83
N SER A 67 -13.23 18.42 -9.67
CA SER A 67 -12.35 18.83 -10.78
C SER A 67 -11.49 17.68 -11.30
N SER A 68 -11.18 16.70 -10.45
CA SER A 68 -10.44 15.47 -10.80
C SER A 68 -11.14 14.58 -11.83
N SER A 69 -12.46 14.72 -12.01
CA SER A 69 -13.20 14.04 -13.10
C SER A 69 -12.91 14.63 -14.49
N HIS A 70 -12.27 15.80 -14.56
CA HIS A 70 -12.05 16.55 -15.79
C HIS A 70 -13.35 16.86 -16.57
N GLY A 71 -14.45 17.09 -15.84
CA GLY A 71 -15.77 17.38 -16.41
C GLY A 71 -16.53 16.15 -16.89
N ALA A 72 -16.01 14.93 -16.63
CA ALA A 72 -16.81 13.72 -16.75
C ALA A 72 -17.90 13.70 -15.67
N ASN A 73 -19.06 13.12 -15.99
CA ASN A 73 -20.10 12.91 -14.98
C ASN A 73 -19.58 11.93 -13.93
N ALA A 74 -19.45 12.36 -12.67
CA ALA A 74 -19.27 11.46 -11.54
C ALA A 74 -20.34 10.37 -11.55
N SER A 75 -19.94 9.13 -11.31
CA SER A 75 -20.77 7.96 -11.59
C SER A 75 -21.96 7.85 -10.63
N ASN A 76 -21.68 7.88 -9.33
CA ASN A 76 -22.65 7.81 -8.25
C ASN A 76 -22.04 8.48 -6.99
N PRO A 77 -21.88 9.82 -7.02
CA PRO A 77 -21.14 10.53 -5.97
C PRO A 77 -21.86 10.45 -4.63
N GLY A 78 -21.10 10.21 -3.57
CA GLY A 78 -21.59 10.17 -2.20
C GLY A 78 -20.63 10.85 -1.23
N PRO A 79 -20.94 10.88 0.08
CA PRO A 79 -20.17 11.65 1.06
C PRO A 79 -18.70 11.22 1.19
N PHE A 80 -18.33 10.00 0.77
CA PHE A 80 -16.97 9.48 0.84
C PHE A 80 -16.27 9.41 -0.51
N GLY A 81 -16.87 9.93 -1.58
CA GLY A 81 -16.22 10.04 -2.89
C GLY A 81 -17.01 9.41 -4.02
N ASP A 82 -16.35 9.31 -5.18
CA ASP A 82 -16.83 8.64 -6.39
C ASP A 82 -15.62 8.00 -7.08
N PHE A 83 -15.82 6.90 -7.81
CA PHE A 83 -14.72 6.25 -8.53
C PHE A 83 -14.15 7.09 -9.69
N LEU A 84 -14.80 8.19 -10.12
CA LEU A 84 -14.24 9.13 -11.09
C LEU A 84 -13.66 10.40 -10.43
N CYS A 85 -13.64 10.45 -9.10
CA CYS A 85 -13.10 11.57 -8.35
C CYS A 85 -11.92 11.13 -7.49
N ASP A 86 -11.01 12.06 -7.27
CA ASP A 86 -10.08 12.00 -6.16
C ASP A 86 -10.79 12.17 -4.81
N SER A 87 -10.06 11.91 -3.73
CA SER A 87 -10.62 11.80 -2.38
C SER A 87 -11.24 13.12 -1.90
N PRO A 88 -12.51 13.15 -1.45
CA PRO A 88 -12.96 14.22 -0.58
C PRO A 88 -12.18 14.18 0.75
N TYR A 89 -12.06 15.33 1.41
CA TYR A 89 -11.45 15.42 2.74
C TYR A 89 -12.09 14.45 3.74
N GLN A 90 -13.41 14.22 3.64
CA GLN A 90 -14.16 13.31 4.50
C GLN A 90 -13.67 11.85 4.38
N LEU A 91 -13.28 11.40 3.18
CA LEU A 91 -12.72 10.06 2.98
C LEU A 91 -11.38 9.91 3.70
N ILE A 92 -10.47 10.85 3.46
CA ILE A 92 -9.14 10.87 4.08
C ILE A 92 -9.26 10.93 5.61
N LEU A 93 -10.13 11.80 6.13
CA LEU A 93 -10.39 11.91 7.56
C LEU A 93 -10.96 10.61 8.13
N SER A 94 -11.84 9.91 7.41
CA SER A 94 -12.36 8.62 7.84
C SER A 94 -11.27 7.55 7.95
N ALA A 95 -10.30 7.52 7.02
CA ALA A 95 -9.18 6.59 7.06
C ALA A 95 -8.32 6.81 8.31
N PHE A 96 -7.95 8.07 8.61
CA PHE A 96 -7.18 8.38 9.80
C PHE A 96 -7.97 8.20 11.10
N ASN A 97 -9.27 8.47 11.12
CA ASN A 97 -10.12 8.18 12.27
C ASN A 97 -10.21 6.67 12.53
N PHE A 98 -10.28 5.85 11.48
CA PHE A 98 -10.21 4.40 11.62
C PHE A 98 -8.85 3.97 12.21
N ILE A 99 -7.73 4.46 11.67
CA ILE A 99 -6.39 4.18 12.23
C ILE A 99 -6.36 4.49 13.73
N LYS A 100 -6.84 5.68 14.13
CA LYS A 100 -6.87 6.14 15.53
C LYS A 100 -7.74 5.28 16.44
N SER A 101 -8.86 4.76 15.93
CA SER A 101 -9.84 3.98 16.70
C SER A 101 -9.71 2.46 16.55
N SER A 102 -8.79 1.99 15.70
CA SER A 102 -8.58 0.57 15.38
C SER A 102 -8.18 -0.32 16.56
N GLY A 103 -7.73 0.28 17.67
CA GLY A 103 -7.16 -0.44 18.82
C GLY A 103 -5.74 -0.98 18.58
N GLN A 104 -5.17 -0.77 17.40
CA GLN A 104 -3.80 -1.20 17.05
C GLN A 104 -2.76 -0.22 17.60
N GLN A 105 -1.65 -0.74 18.11
CA GLN A 105 -0.57 0.06 18.70
C GLN A 105 0.62 0.12 17.74
N ALA A 106 0.63 1.13 16.88
CA ALA A 106 1.74 1.36 15.96
C ALA A 106 2.87 2.18 16.59
N SER A 107 4.12 1.77 16.34
CA SER A 107 5.33 2.47 16.75
C SER A 107 5.60 3.72 15.90
N PHE A 108 5.23 3.66 14.62
CA PHE A 108 5.38 4.75 13.65
C PHE A 108 4.40 4.58 12.49
N MET A 109 4.40 5.55 11.58
CA MET A 109 3.69 5.49 10.30
C MET A 109 4.65 5.84 9.16
N ILE A 110 4.50 5.19 8.01
CA ILE A 110 5.11 5.63 6.76
C ILE A 110 4.02 6.22 5.86
N TRP A 111 4.33 7.34 5.21
CA TRP A 111 3.41 8.05 4.32
C TRP A 111 4.09 8.32 2.98
N THR A 112 3.81 7.52 1.96
CA THR A 112 4.57 7.56 0.69
C THR A 112 4.02 8.54 -0.34
N GLY A 113 3.49 9.68 0.11
CA GLY A 113 3.22 10.85 -0.74
C GLY A 113 1.90 10.85 -1.51
N ASP A 114 1.85 11.74 -2.51
CA ASP A 114 0.74 12.04 -3.41
C ASP A 114 -0.50 12.59 -2.71
N SER A 115 -0.42 13.87 -2.37
CA SER A 115 -1.45 14.63 -1.67
C SER A 115 -2.36 15.44 -2.60
N PRO A 116 -1.85 16.19 -3.61
CA PRO A 116 -2.69 16.95 -4.53
C PRO A 116 -3.51 16.08 -5.48
N PRO A 117 -4.63 16.60 -6.04
CA PRO A 117 -5.49 15.83 -6.94
C PRO A 117 -4.91 15.76 -8.37
N HIS A 118 -5.46 14.83 -9.16
CA HIS A 118 -5.26 14.70 -10.59
C HIS A 118 -6.07 15.77 -11.34
N ILE A 119 -5.55 16.99 -11.42
CA ILE A 119 -6.15 18.05 -12.24
C ILE A 119 -5.12 18.60 -13.24
N PRO A 120 -5.54 19.23 -14.35
CA PRO A 120 -4.60 19.76 -15.33
C PRO A 120 -3.61 20.73 -14.69
N VAL A 121 -2.34 20.67 -15.07
CA VAL A 121 -1.25 21.50 -14.51
C VAL A 121 -1.60 23.00 -14.39
N LYS A 122 -2.34 23.53 -15.37
CA LYS A 122 -2.79 24.93 -15.44
C LYS A 122 -3.81 25.32 -14.35
N GLU A 123 -4.43 24.35 -13.70
CA GLU A 123 -5.43 24.51 -12.63
C GLU A 123 -4.81 24.33 -11.23
N LEU A 124 -3.52 23.96 -11.16
CA LEU A 124 -2.71 23.94 -9.93
C LEU A 124 -1.69 25.08 -9.92
N SER A 125 -1.04 25.25 -8.77
CA SER A 125 0.14 26.09 -8.59
C SER A 125 1.02 25.52 -7.48
N THR A 126 2.26 26.00 -7.39
CA THR A 126 3.17 25.64 -6.28
C THR A 126 2.53 25.90 -4.91
N ASP A 127 1.83 27.03 -4.75
CA ASP A 127 1.22 27.39 -3.46
C ASP A 127 0.04 26.46 -3.12
N VAL A 128 -0.78 26.09 -4.11
CA VAL A 128 -1.88 25.12 -3.91
C VAL A 128 -1.32 23.75 -3.52
N VAL A 129 -0.29 23.27 -4.21
CA VAL A 129 0.38 22.00 -3.87
C VAL A 129 0.92 22.03 -2.44
N ILE A 130 1.65 23.08 -2.06
CA ILE A 130 2.19 23.26 -0.70
C ILE A 130 1.06 23.28 0.34
N ASN A 131 -0.06 23.97 0.06
CA ASN A 131 -1.19 24.04 0.97
C ASN A 131 -1.88 22.68 1.17
N VAL A 132 -2.01 21.88 0.11
CA VAL A 132 -2.59 20.53 0.22
C VAL A 132 -1.68 19.61 1.03
N ILE A 133 -0.37 19.60 0.77
CA ILE A 133 0.60 18.82 1.57
C ILE A 133 0.59 19.29 3.05
N GLY A 134 0.52 20.59 3.27
CA GLY A 134 0.41 21.19 4.60
C GLY A 134 -0.87 20.79 5.33
N ASN A 135 -2.00 20.71 4.62
CA ASN A 135 -3.28 20.23 5.16
C ASN A 135 -3.20 18.76 5.60
N MET A 136 -2.67 17.88 4.73
CA MET A 136 -2.48 16.46 5.07
C MET A 136 -1.54 16.29 6.25
N THR A 137 -0.41 17.01 6.25
CA THR A 137 0.55 17.00 7.36
C THR A 137 -0.11 17.44 8.68
N THR A 138 -0.84 18.56 8.66
CA THR A 138 -1.52 19.10 9.86
C THR A 138 -2.62 18.15 10.35
N THR A 139 -3.36 17.52 9.44
CA THR A 139 -4.38 16.52 9.78
C THR A 139 -3.76 15.33 10.51
N ILE A 140 -2.66 14.78 9.99
CA ILE A 140 -1.95 13.66 10.61
C ILE A 140 -1.39 14.07 11.99
N GLN A 141 -0.71 15.23 12.09
CA GLN A 141 -0.15 15.72 13.35
C GLN A 141 -1.24 15.94 14.41
N SER A 142 -2.40 16.44 14.02
CA SER A 142 -3.51 16.70 14.94
C SER A 142 -4.15 15.41 15.47
N LEU A 143 -4.25 14.39 14.63
CA LEU A 143 -4.85 13.11 15.01
C LEU A 143 -3.86 12.21 15.78
N PHE A 144 -2.57 12.31 15.47
CA PHE A 144 -1.50 11.48 16.01
C PHE A 144 -0.30 12.31 16.54
N PRO A 145 -0.50 13.15 17.58
CA PRO A 145 0.53 14.08 18.06
C PRO A 145 1.80 13.40 18.60
N ASN A 146 1.70 12.12 18.98
CA ASN A 146 2.80 11.35 19.58
C ASN A 146 3.36 10.27 18.63
N LEU A 147 2.86 10.17 17.40
CA LEU A 147 3.32 9.17 16.43
C LEU A 147 4.37 9.79 15.52
N GLN A 148 5.54 9.16 15.41
CA GLN A 148 6.51 9.55 14.40
C GLN A 148 6.04 9.09 13.03
N VAL A 149 6.11 10.00 12.05
CA VAL A 149 5.72 9.72 10.66
C VAL A 149 6.93 9.90 9.76
N PHE A 150 7.17 8.94 8.87
CA PHE A 150 8.21 9.01 7.85
C PHE A 150 7.57 9.24 6.48
N PRO A 151 7.45 10.50 6.05
CA PRO A 151 6.88 10.83 4.74
C PRO A 151 7.91 10.69 3.61
N ALA A 152 7.44 10.31 2.42
CA ALA A 152 8.12 10.49 1.14
C ALA A 152 7.28 11.39 0.23
N LEU A 153 7.91 12.13 -0.68
CA LEU A 153 7.19 12.90 -1.70
C LEU A 153 6.75 11.98 -2.84
N GLY A 154 5.54 12.20 -3.35
CA GLY A 154 5.07 11.63 -4.61
C GLY A 154 5.21 12.57 -5.80
N ASN A 155 4.85 12.09 -6.99
CA ASN A 155 5.03 12.85 -8.22
C ASN A 155 3.99 14.00 -8.36
N HIS A 156 2.83 13.89 -7.70
CA HIS A 156 1.86 14.97 -7.60
C HIS A 156 2.19 16.00 -6.52
N ASP A 157 3.10 15.69 -5.58
CA ASP A 157 3.56 16.61 -4.54
C ASP A 157 4.52 17.70 -5.07
N TYR A 158 4.41 18.09 -6.34
CA TYR A 158 5.19 19.17 -6.94
C TYR A 158 4.38 19.90 -8.02
N TRP A 159 4.76 21.15 -8.32
CA TRP A 159 4.18 21.89 -9.43
C TRP A 159 5.27 22.45 -10.36
N PRO A 160 5.17 22.20 -11.69
CA PRO A 160 4.26 21.26 -12.34
C PRO A 160 4.44 19.81 -11.84
N GLN A 161 3.37 19.00 -11.86
CA GLN A 161 3.44 17.59 -11.46
C GLN A 161 4.56 16.85 -12.22
N ASP A 162 5.14 15.84 -11.58
CA ASP A 162 6.25 15.01 -12.03
C ASP A 162 7.61 15.71 -12.14
N GLN A 163 7.67 17.04 -12.25
CA GLN A 163 8.89 17.80 -12.56
C GLN A 163 9.75 18.09 -11.31
N LEU A 164 9.97 17.09 -10.45
CA LEU A 164 10.72 17.24 -9.22
C LEU A 164 12.20 17.55 -9.50
N PRO A 165 12.78 18.62 -8.92
CA PRO A 165 14.11 19.11 -9.27
C PRO A 165 15.25 18.38 -8.54
N ILE A 166 16.45 18.51 -9.10
CA ILE A 166 17.70 17.94 -8.56
C ILE A 166 18.38 18.81 -7.48
N SER A 167 17.77 19.94 -7.13
CA SER A 167 18.28 20.91 -6.16
C SER A 167 17.15 21.47 -5.30
N SER A 168 17.50 22.30 -4.32
CA SER A 168 16.52 22.92 -3.42
C SER A 168 15.42 23.67 -4.16
N SER A 169 14.21 23.57 -3.64
CA SER A 169 13.02 24.20 -4.23
C SER A 169 12.07 24.70 -3.13
N LYS A 170 11.13 25.59 -3.50
CA LYS A 170 10.10 26.07 -2.56
C LYS A 170 9.30 24.93 -1.92
N VAL A 171 9.01 23.88 -2.70
CA VAL A 171 8.27 22.71 -2.20
C VAL A 171 9.13 21.93 -1.22
N TYR A 172 10.37 21.60 -1.57
CA TYR A 172 11.30 20.89 -0.67
C TYR A 172 11.51 21.68 0.63
N ASP A 173 11.63 22.99 0.55
CA ASP A 173 11.74 23.85 1.73
C ASP A 173 10.48 23.88 2.59
N ALA A 174 9.30 23.87 1.97
CA ALA A 174 8.02 23.85 2.67
C ALA A 174 7.79 22.53 3.39
N VAL A 175 7.95 21.39 2.70
CA VAL A 175 7.79 20.07 3.34
C VAL A 175 8.83 19.81 4.41
N ALA A 176 10.07 20.29 4.21
CA ALA A 176 11.10 20.27 5.25
C ALA A 176 10.77 21.16 6.45
N ASN A 177 9.86 22.13 6.34
CA ASN A 177 9.34 22.86 7.50
C ASN A 177 8.17 22.10 8.15
N PHE A 178 7.25 21.57 7.36
CA PHE A 178 6.09 20.83 7.87
C PHE A 178 6.50 19.56 8.62
N TRP A 179 7.54 18.88 8.15
CA TRP A 179 7.98 17.58 8.67
C TRP A 179 9.08 17.66 9.74
N LYS A 180 9.50 18.87 10.14
CA LYS A 180 10.45 19.08 11.27
C LYS A 180 10.07 18.31 12.54
N PRO A 181 8.79 18.23 12.95
CA PRO A 181 8.42 17.50 14.17
C PRO A 181 8.78 16.01 14.14
N TRP A 182 8.98 15.41 12.96
CA TRP A 182 9.24 13.97 12.82
C TRP A 182 10.69 13.63 12.49
N LEU A 183 11.50 14.61 12.10
CA LEU A 183 12.79 14.41 11.46
C LEU A 183 13.91 15.15 12.20
N SER A 184 15.09 14.55 12.22
CA SER A 184 16.32 15.19 12.71
C SER A 184 16.78 16.32 11.77
N GLU A 185 17.63 17.23 12.29
CA GLU A 185 18.21 18.31 11.49
C GLU A 185 19.00 17.80 10.26
N GLU A 186 19.68 16.66 10.38
CA GLU A 186 20.39 16.03 9.25
C GLU A 186 19.41 15.59 8.15
N ALA A 187 18.31 14.93 8.55
CA ALA A 187 17.25 14.52 7.63
C ALA A 187 16.59 15.74 6.95
N ILE A 188 16.33 16.81 7.72
CA ILE A 188 15.81 18.08 7.20
C ILE A 188 16.75 18.70 6.18
N HIS A 189 18.07 18.65 6.41
CA HIS A 189 19.06 19.21 5.49
C HIS A 189 19.09 18.49 4.14
N THR A 190 19.06 17.16 4.11
CA THR A 190 19.03 16.41 2.84
C THR A 190 17.67 16.56 2.15
N LEU A 191 16.58 16.59 2.92
CA LEU A 191 15.23 16.80 2.39
C LEU A 191 15.11 18.13 1.65
N ARG A 192 15.66 19.23 2.21
CA ARG A 192 15.69 20.54 1.53
C ARG A 192 16.48 20.51 0.23
N LYS A 193 17.52 19.69 0.15
CA LYS A 193 18.41 19.65 -1.02
C LYS A 193 17.85 18.84 -2.18
N GLY A 194 17.21 17.70 -1.90
CA GLY A 194 16.85 16.74 -2.95
C GLY A 194 15.55 15.97 -2.72
N GLY A 195 14.76 16.29 -1.70
CA GLY A 195 13.50 15.60 -1.43
C GLY A 195 13.64 14.22 -0.77
N PHE A 196 14.86 13.83 -0.33
CA PHE A 196 15.14 12.52 0.28
C PHE A 196 15.89 12.67 1.61
N TYR A 197 15.81 11.66 2.47
CA TYR A 197 16.50 11.64 3.77
C TYR A 197 16.60 10.23 4.37
N SER A 198 17.36 10.10 5.45
CA SER A 198 17.29 8.93 6.33
C SER A 198 17.08 9.35 7.77
N GLN A 199 16.41 8.51 8.55
CA GLN A 199 16.08 8.78 9.94
C GLN A 199 16.09 7.47 10.73
N THR A 200 16.73 7.46 11.89
CA THR A 200 16.65 6.31 12.81
C THR A 200 15.32 6.32 13.54
N VAL A 201 14.72 5.14 13.68
CA VAL A 201 13.54 4.91 14.52
C VAL A 201 14.03 4.75 15.96
N PRO A 202 13.54 5.57 16.91
CA PRO A 202 13.91 5.42 18.31
C PRO A 202 13.52 4.03 18.82
N SER A 203 14.48 3.28 19.36
CA SER A 203 14.24 1.99 20.02
C SER A 203 14.99 1.95 21.34
N HIS A 204 14.28 1.56 22.41
CA HIS A 204 14.84 1.40 23.76
C HIS A 204 15.11 -0.07 24.12
N ARG A 205 14.76 -1.01 23.23
CA ARG A 205 14.77 -2.44 23.54
C ARG A 205 15.85 -3.23 22.79
N ASN A 206 16.33 -2.74 21.66
CA ASN A 206 17.18 -3.50 20.76
C ASN A 206 18.57 -2.84 20.60
N PRO A 207 19.69 -3.58 20.74
CA PRO A 207 21.02 -3.05 20.38
C PRO A 207 21.17 -2.74 18.88
N GLN A 208 20.36 -3.36 18.02
CA GLN A 208 20.26 -3.05 16.60
C GLN A 208 19.18 -1.99 16.37
N SER A 209 19.55 -0.89 15.71
CA SER A 209 18.61 0.18 15.35
C SER A 209 17.99 -0.06 13.97
N LEU A 210 16.74 0.37 13.80
CA LEU A 210 16.10 0.48 12.50
C LEU A 210 16.31 1.88 11.94
N ARG A 211 16.70 1.96 10.66
CA ARG A 211 16.78 3.20 9.88
C ARG A 211 15.74 3.17 8.77
N ILE A 212 14.97 4.25 8.65
CA ILE A 212 14.14 4.53 7.50
C ILE A 212 14.95 5.33 6.49
N ILE A 213 14.98 4.90 5.24
CA ILE A 213 15.52 5.65 4.11
C ILE A 213 14.32 6.05 3.24
N SER A 214 14.02 7.35 3.21
CA SER A 214 12.98 7.92 2.35
C SER A 214 13.61 8.45 1.08
N LEU A 215 13.39 7.74 -0.04
CA LEU A 215 13.89 8.10 -1.35
C LEU A 215 12.95 9.05 -2.08
N ASN A 216 13.53 9.88 -2.95
CA ASN A 216 12.79 10.66 -3.94
C ASN A 216 12.92 9.96 -5.30
N THR A 217 12.16 8.88 -5.48
CA THR A 217 12.17 8.10 -6.73
C THR A 217 11.46 8.81 -7.88
N ASN A 218 10.78 9.92 -7.62
CA ASN A 218 10.20 10.78 -8.66
C ASN A 218 11.29 11.43 -9.55
N LEU A 219 12.53 11.53 -9.05
CA LEU A 219 13.69 11.91 -9.88
C LEU A 219 13.95 10.90 -11.01
N TYR A 220 13.51 9.66 -10.83
CA TYR A 220 13.71 8.57 -11.78
C TYR A 220 12.49 8.33 -12.66
N TYR A 221 11.34 8.93 -12.30
CA TYR A 221 10.07 8.73 -12.97
C TYR A 221 10.13 9.15 -14.44
N SER A 222 9.58 8.33 -15.33
CA SER A 222 9.73 8.51 -16.78
C SER A 222 9.26 9.88 -17.30
N PRO A 223 8.15 10.47 -16.80
CA PRO A 223 7.70 11.83 -17.14
C PRO A 223 8.53 13.00 -16.60
N ASN A 224 9.48 12.78 -15.67
CA ASN A 224 10.22 13.89 -15.07
C ASN A 224 11.31 14.44 -16.03
N ASN A 225 11.00 15.48 -16.79
CA ASN A 225 11.92 16.01 -17.79
C ASN A 225 13.13 16.73 -17.19
N VAL A 226 13.08 17.10 -15.90
CA VAL A 226 14.17 17.79 -15.21
C VAL A 226 15.41 16.91 -15.05
N THR A 227 15.23 15.59 -15.02
CA THR A 227 16.31 14.63 -14.81
C THR A 227 16.80 13.95 -16.10
N LEU A 228 16.35 14.40 -17.27
CA LEU A 228 16.86 13.88 -18.54
C LEU A 228 18.38 13.99 -18.63
N ASN A 229 19.02 12.91 -19.06
CA ASN A 229 20.47 12.76 -19.18
C ASN A 229 21.28 12.94 -17.88
N GLN A 230 20.63 12.90 -16.71
CA GLN A 230 21.33 12.88 -15.41
C GLN A 230 21.72 11.44 -15.05
N THR A 231 22.97 11.20 -14.69
CA THR A 231 23.45 9.86 -14.29
C THR A 231 23.18 9.56 -12.81
N ASP A 232 23.10 10.60 -11.99
CA ASP A 232 22.73 10.52 -10.57
C ASP A 232 22.02 11.82 -10.14
N PRO A 233 20.72 11.97 -10.46
CA PRO A 233 19.99 13.20 -10.14
C PRO A 233 19.99 13.45 -8.61
N ALA A 234 20.39 14.66 -8.23
CA ALA A 234 20.58 15.10 -6.84
C ALA A 234 21.63 14.31 -6.03
N ASN A 235 22.52 13.55 -6.69
CA ASN A 235 23.49 12.63 -6.07
C ASN A 235 22.83 11.60 -5.13
N GLN A 236 21.58 11.21 -5.43
CA GLN A 236 20.80 10.35 -4.55
C GLN A 236 21.33 8.91 -4.54
N PHE A 237 21.89 8.39 -5.64
CA PHE A 237 22.51 7.06 -5.65
C PHE A 237 23.78 7.02 -4.81
N GLU A 238 24.68 8.00 -5.01
CA GLU A 238 25.88 8.13 -4.18
C GLU A 238 25.52 8.25 -2.70
N TRP A 239 24.55 9.11 -2.36
CA TRP A 239 24.06 9.27 -1.00
C TRP A 239 23.46 7.98 -0.43
N LEU A 240 22.66 7.26 -1.22
CA LEU A 240 22.02 6.01 -0.82
C LEU A 240 23.07 4.93 -0.51
N GLU A 241 24.05 4.75 -1.40
CA GLU A 241 25.13 3.78 -1.19
C GLU A 241 25.94 4.10 0.06
N ASN A 242 26.26 5.38 0.29
CA ASN A 242 26.99 5.81 1.48
C ASN A 242 26.16 5.59 2.76
N THR A 243 24.86 5.86 2.72
CA THR A 243 23.95 5.66 3.85
C THR A 243 23.79 4.17 4.18
N LEU A 244 23.60 3.31 3.18
CA LEU A 244 23.52 1.85 3.37
C LEU A 244 24.84 1.27 3.87
N LYS A 245 25.97 1.74 3.34
CA LYS A 245 27.30 1.34 3.82
C LYS A 245 27.50 1.71 5.29
N SER A 246 27.13 2.92 5.68
CA SER A 246 27.18 3.38 7.08
C SER A 246 26.25 2.53 7.97
N SER A 247 25.02 2.27 7.50
CA SER A 247 24.05 1.42 8.21
C SER A 247 24.60 0.02 8.46
N ARG A 248 25.22 -0.60 7.44
CA ARG A 248 25.88 -1.91 7.56
C ARG A 248 27.02 -1.88 8.58
N GLN A 249 27.86 -0.86 8.56
CA GLN A 249 28.97 -0.71 9.51
C GLN A 249 28.48 -0.54 10.95
N ASN A 250 27.37 0.17 11.13
CA ASN A 250 26.71 0.39 12.41
C ASN A 250 25.78 -0.74 12.82
N LYS A 251 25.73 -1.83 12.03
CA LYS A 251 24.87 -3.00 12.25
C LYS A 251 23.37 -2.62 12.34
N GLU A 252 22.93 -1.62 11.60
CA GLU A 252 21.52 -1.22 11.52
C GLU A 252 20.77 -2.12 10.52
N LYS A 253 19.45 -2.22 10.69
CA LYS A 253 18.53 -2.69 9.65
C LYS A 253 17.85 -1.52 8.98
N VAL A 254 17.43 -1.70 7.74
CA VAL A 254 16.90 -0.63 6.90
C VAL A 254 15.54 -0.99 6.36
N TYR A 255 14.59 -0.06 6.50
CA TYR A 255 13.40 0.00 5.64
C TYR A 255 13.57 1.11 4.62
N VAL A 256 13.32 0.78 3.36
CA VAL A 256 13.32 1.75 2.27
C VAL A 256 11.88 2.14 1.98
N ILE A 257 11.57 3.43 1.99
CA ILE A 257 10.28 3.96 1.56
C ILE A 257 10.49 4.88 0.36
N ALA A 258 9.59 4.82 -0.61
CA ALA A 258 9.56 5.77 -1.72
C ALA A 258 8.16 5.82 -2.31
N HIS A 259 7.92 6.75 -3.23
CA HIS A 259 6.63 6.83 -3.91
C HIS A 259 6.58 5.90 -5.13
N VAL A 260 7.28 6.25 -6.21
CA VAL A 260 7.35 5.45 -7.45
C VAL A 260 8.15 4.17 -7.22
N PRO A 261 7.60 2.97 -7.46
CA PRO A 261 8.27 1.69 -7.26
C PRO A 261 9.31 1.38 -8.34
N VAL A 262 10.33 0.61 -7.96
CA VAL A 262 11.19 -0.13 -8.91
C VAL A 262 10.40 -1.26 -9.59
N GLY A 263 11.00 -1.87 -10.61
CA GLY A 263 10.43 -3.01 -11.32
C GLY A 263 9.43 -2.61 -12.39
N TYR A 264 8.72 -3.63 -12.88
CA TYR A 264 7.79 -3.53 -14.01
C TYR A 264 6.35 -3.32 -13.54
N LEU A 265 5.59 -2.54 -14.31
CA LEU A 265 4.16 -2.35 -14.07
C LEU A 265 3.41 -3.66 -14.34
N PRO A 266 2.65 -4.21 -13.37
CA PRO A 266 2.08 -5.55 -13.48
C PRO A 266 0.84 -5.64 -14.39
N TYR A 267 0.47 -4.52 -15.01
CA TYR A 267 -0.65 -4.38 -15.97
C TYR A 267 -0.19 -3.94 -17.36
N SER A 268 1.12 -3.81 -17.60
CA SER A 268 1.68 -3.44 -18.90
C SER A 268 2.86 -4.34 -19.27
N ARG A 269 3.00 -4.62 -20.57
CA ARG A 269 4.14 -5.38 -21.10
C ARG A 269 5.36 -4.48 -21.17
N ASN A 270 6.50 -4.98 -20.67
CA ASN A 270 7.82 -4.34 -20.83
C ASN A 270 7.86 -2.85 -20.47
N THR A 271 7.14 -2.45 -19.43
CA THR A 271 7.07 -1.07 -18.98
C THR A 271 7.43 -0.98 -17.50
N THR A 272 8.47 -0.22 -17.17
CA THR A 272 8.80 0.18 -15.79
C THR A 272 8.18 1.54 -15.49
N ALA A 273 7.91 1.84 -14.20
CA ALA A 273 7.42 3.17 -13.82
C ALA A 273 8.53 4.23 -13.98
N MET A 274 9.71 3.94 -13.46
CA MET A 274 10.92 4.74 -13.65
C MET A 274 11.65 4.41 -14.95
N ARG A 275 12.53 5.29 -15.42
CA ARG A 275 13.38 4.99 -16.59
C ARG A 275 14.28 3.80 -16.31
N GLU A 276 14.42 2.90 -17.30
CA GLU A 276 15.14 1.64 -17.18
C GLU A 276 16.55 1.80 -16.57
N TYR A 277 17.34 2.80 -17.01
CA TYR A 277 18.66 3.08 -16.44
C TYR A 277 18.65 3.24 -14.91
N TYR A 278 17.66 3.94 -14.36
CA TYR A 278 17.54 4.15 -12.92
C TYR A 278 16.98 2.93 -12.20
N ASN A 279 16.07 2.19 -12.86
CA ASN A 279 15.60 0.90 -12.35
C ASN A 279 16.78 -0.03 -12.11
N GLU A 280 17.58 -0.28 -13.14
CA GLU A 280 18.76 -1.16 -13.07
C GLU A 280 19.75 -0.71 -11.98
N LYS A 281 19.99 0.60 -11.87
CA LYS A 281 20.90 1.16 -10.87
C LYS A 281 20.38 0.95 -9.44
N LEU A 282 19.09 1.18 -9.18
CA LEU A 282 18.50 0.92 -7.85
C LEU A 282 18.48 -0.57 -7.53
N ILE A 283 18.08 -1.42 -8.48
CA ILE A 283 18.08 -2.87 -8.30
C ILE A 283 19.49 -3.37 -7.95
N GLY A 284 20.52 -2.88 -8.64
CA GLY A 284 21.92 -3.19 -8.31
C GLY A 284 22.33 -2.77 -6.89
N ILE A 285 21.91 -1.59 -6.43
CA ILE A 285 22.16 -1.10 -5.07
C ILE A 285 21.42 -1.97 -4.04
N PHE A 286 20.12 -2.20 -4.23
CA PHE A 286 19.33 -3.00 -3.29
C PHE A 286 19.81 -4.45 -3.22
N HIS A 287 20.22 -5.04 -4.33
CA HIS A 287 20.85 -6.35 -4.35
C HIS A 287 22.14 -6.36 -3.50
N LYS A 288 23.04 -5.39 -3.72
CA LYS A 288 24.31 -5.24 -2.99
C LYS A 288 24.13 -5.08 -1.47
N TYR A 289 23.01 -4.53 -1.01
CA TYR A 289 22.71 -4.24 0.40
C TYR A 289 21.52 -5.03 0.98
N SER A 290 21.13 -6.12 0.32
CA SER A 290 19.97 -6.95 0.71
C SER A 290 20.09 -7.60 2.10
N ASP A 291 21.30 -7.82 2.61
CA ASP A 291 21.58 -8.32 3.97
C ASP A 291 21.10 -7.39 5.09
N ILE A 292 21.01 -6.09 4.83
CA ILE A 292 20.55 -5.09 5.82
C ILE A 292 19.19 -4.48 5.49
N ILE A 293 18.72 -4.56 4.25
CA ILE A 293 17.39 -4.08 3.86
C ILE A 293 16.35 -5.13 4.26
N ALA A 294 15.54 -4.81 5.28
CA ALA A 294 14.54 -5.71 5.84
C ALA A 294 13.14 -5.56 5.20
N GLY A 295 12.93 -4.54 4.36
CA GLY A 295 11.67 -4.31 3.64
C GLY A 295 11.71 -3.04 2.81
N GLN A 296 10.93 -3.02 1.72
CA GLN A 296 10.77 -1.84 0.85
C GLN A 296 9.29 -1.55 0.62
N PHE A 297 8.89 -0.28 0.68
CA PHE A 297 7.49 0.12 0.71
C PHE A 297 7.23 1.29 -0.26
N TYR A 298 6.24 1.11 -1.13
CA TYR A 298 5.92 2.01 -2.23
C TYR A 298 4.43 2.32 -2.33
N GLY A 299 4.09 3.34 -3.12
CA GLY A 299 2.71 3.71 -3.46
C GLY A 299 2.56 3.82 -4.98
N HIS A 300 2.03 4.96 -5.45
CA HIS A 300 1.98 5.42 -6.85
C HIS A 300 1.03 4.65 -7.77
N THR A 301 1.04 3.31 -7.73
CA THR A 301 0.25 2.49 -8.67
C THR A 301 -1.23 2.42 -8.30
N HIS A 302 -1.55 2.80 -7.06
CA HIS A 302 -2.87 2.66 -6.43
C HIS A 302 -3.36 1.21 -6.37
N ARG A 303 -2.45 0.23 -6.44
CA ARG A 303 -2.77 -1.20 -6.43
C ARG A 303 -2.01 -1.92 -5.33
N ASP A 304 -2.64 -2.96 -4.80
CA ASP A 304 -1.98 -3.86 -3.87
C ASP A 304 -1.08 -4.82 -4.64
N SER A 305 0.24 -4.71 -4.46
CA SER A 305 1.18 -5.61 -5.14
C SER A 305 2.36 -5.95 -4.26
N ILE A 306 2.89 -7.15 -4.49
CA ILE A 306 4.16 -7.60 -3.93
C ILE A 306 5.19 -7.74 -5.05
N MET A 307 6.45 -7.50 -4.74
CA MET A 307 7.57 -7.86 -5.62
C MET A 307 8.66 -8.51 -4.79
N VAL A 308 9.42 -9.40 -5.42
CA VAL A 308 10.55 -10.09 -4.78
C VAL A 308 11.80 -9.87 -5.61
N LEU A 309 12.77 -9.16 -5.03
CA LEU A 309 14.09 -9.03 -5.62
C LEU A 309 14.87 -10.32 -5.41
N SER A 310 15.40 -10.88 -6.50
CA SER A 310 16.32 -12.02 -6.47
C SER A 310 17.77 -11.59 -6.68
N ASP A 311 18.71 -12.39 -6.18
CA ASP A 311 20.14 -12.27 -6.51
C ASP A 311 20.45 -12.79 -7.92
N SER A 312 21.69 -12.61 -8.36
CA SER A 312 22.15 -13.08 -9.69
C SER A 312 22.11 -14.61 -9.87
N LYS A 313 21.86 -15.38 -8.81
CA LYS A 313 21.67 -16.83 -8.86
C LYS A 313 20.19 -17.23 -8.78
N GLY A 314 19.27 -16.26 -8.74
CA GLY A 314 17.84 -16.47 -8.63
C GLY A 314 17.35 -16.78 -7.20
N ASN A 315 18.16 -16.51 -6.17
CA ASN A 315 17.71 -16.63 -4.78
C ASN A 315 16.97 -15.36 -4.37
N PRO A 316 15.78 -15.45 -3.74
CA PRO A 316 15.07 -14.26 -3.28
C PRO A 316 15.78 -13.62 -2.08
N VAL A 317 16.03 -12.30 -2.14
CA VAL A 317 16.83 -11.55 -1.15
C VAL A 317 16.15 -10.32 -0.57
N SER A 318 15.09 -9.78 -1.19
CA SER A 318 14.35 -8.64 -0.62
C SER A 318 12.87 -8.68 -0.97
N SER A 319 12.03 -8.33 -0.01
CA SER A 319 10.56 -8.20 -0.14
C SER A 319 10.18 -6.74 -0.34
N LEU A 320 9.38 -6.46 -1.36
CA LEU A 320 8.88 -5.14 -1.70
C LEU A 320 7.34 -5.15 -1.71
N PHE A 321 6.74 -4.09 -1.19
CA PHE A 321 5.29 -3.96 -1.06
C PHE A 321 4.85 -2.64 -1.66
N VAL A 322 3.89 -2.70 -2.59
CA VAL A 322 3.19 -1.53 -3.12
C VAL A 322 1.83 -1.48 -2.47
N ALA A 323 1.53 -0.37 -1.79
CA ALA A 323 0.25 -0.17 -1.13
C ALA A 323 -0.78 0.45 -2.08
N PRO A 324 -2.06 0.03 -1.99
CA PRO A 324 -3.13 0.71 -2.70
C PRO A 324 -3.37 2.10 -2.12
N ALA A 325 -4.03 2.93 -2.91
CA ALA A 325 -4.32 4.30 -2.54
C ALA A 325 -5.52 4.41 -1.60
N VAL A 326 -5.59 5.54 -0.88
CA VAL A 326 -6.85 5.98 -0.28
C VAL A 326 -7.79 6.54 -1.35
N THR A 327 -7.27 7.24 -2.36
CA THR A 327 -8.11 7.69 -3.49
C THR A 327 -8.66 6.50 -4.29
N PRO A 328 -9.94 6.53 -4.71
CA PRO A 328 -10.54 5.51 -5.55
C PRO A 328 -10.52 5.87 -7.04
N VAL A 329 -9.88 7.00 -7.40
CA VAL A 329 -10.02 7.62 -8.72
C VAL A 329 -9.60 6.67 -9.85
N LYS A 330 -10.37 6.69 -10.93
CA LYS A 330 -9.97 6.16 -12.24
C LYS A 330 -10.42 7.09 -13.34
N SER A 331 -9.75 7.01 -14.48
CA SER A 331 -10.24 7.63 -15.69
C SER A 331 -11.50 6.93 -16.23
N VAL A 332 -12.24 7.62 -17.11
CA VAL A 332 -13.42 7.07 -17.79
C VAL A 332 -13.06 5.86 -18.67
N LYS A 333 -11.81 5.79 -19.16
CA LYS A 333 -11.34 4.71 -20.04
C LYS A 333 -10.97 3.45 -19.27
N GLU A 334 -10.67 3.56 -17.98
CA GLU A 334 -10.30 2.43 -17.16
C GLU A 334 -11.53 1.67 -16.69
N LYS A 335 -11.49 0.35 -16.88
CA LYS A 335 -12.56 -0.55 -16.45
C LYS A 335 -12.57 -0.74 -14.93
N PHE A 336 -11.39 -0.75 -14.30
CA PHE A 336 -11.21 -1.11 -12.90
C PHE A 336 -10.45 -0.02 -12.16
N THR A 337 -10.70 0.07 -10.86
CA THR A 337 -10.00 0.91 -9.90
C THR A 337 -9.84 0.13 -8.59
N ASN A 338 -9.41 0.80 -7.53
CA ASN A 338 -9.36 0.27 -6.18
C ASN A 338 -10.47 0.86 -5.31
N ASN A 339 -10.92 0.09 -4.31
CA ASN A 339 -11.49 0.72 -3.12
C ASN A 339 -10.39 1.48 -2.35
N PRO A 340 -10.76 2.47 -1.52
CA PRO A 340 -9.83 3.10 -0.58
C PRO A 340 -9.19 2.06 0.35
N GLY A 341 -7.87 2.07 0.46
CA GLY A 341 -7.08 1.11 1.23
C GLY A 341 -6.07 1.76 2.17
N ILE A 342 -5.82 1.11 3.31
CA ILE A 342 -4.73 1.42 4.24
C ILE A 342 -4.18 0.10 4.81
N ARG A 343 -2.91 0.04 5.20
CA ARG A 343 -2.34 -1.22 5.73
C ARG A 343 -1.49 -1.05 6.97
N LEU A 344 -1.45 -2.12 7.77
CA LEU A 344 -0.67 -2.25 8.98
C LEU A 344 0.33 -3.39 8.81
N PHE A 345 1.61 -3.13 8.98
CA PHE A 345 2.63 -4.17 9.02
C PHE A 345 2.93 -4.60 10.44
N GLN A 346 3.26 -5.87 10.60
CA GLN A 346 3.84 -6.45 11.81
C GLN A 346 5.30 -6.82 11.54
N TYR A 347 6.18 -6.53 12.49
CA TYR A 347 7.61 -6.82 12.39
C TYR A 347 8.19 -7.31 13.72
N ASP A 348 9.25 -8.10 13.64
CA ASP A 348 9.98 -8.61 14.80
C ASP A 348 10.82 -7.48 15.42
N LEU A 349 10.64 -7.20 16.71
CA LEU A 349 11.37 -6.13 17.40
C LEU A 349 12.87 -6.43 17.55
N ASN A 350 13.33 -7.68 17.31
CA ASN A 350 14.73 -8.08 17.47
C ASN A 350 15.57 -7.88 16.20
N ASP A 351 15.02 -8.11 15.01
CA ASP A 351 15.77 -8.02 13.75
C ASP A 351 15.04 -7.25 12.64
N TYR A 352 13.87 -6.67 12.95
CA TYR A 352 13.03 -5.89 12.05
C TYR A 352 12.55 -6.64 10.82
N ARG A 353 12.60 -7.98 10.82
CA ARG A 353 12.05 -8.77 9.73
C ARG A 353 10.51 -8.66 9.74
N LEU A 354 9.92 -8.59 8.56
CA LEU A 354 8.47 -8.48 8.41
C LEU A 354 7.79 -9.82 8.68
N LEU A 355 6.78 -9.79 9.54
CA LEU A 355 6.02 -10.94 10.01
C LEU A 355 4.68 -11.06 9.30
N ASP A 356 3.96 -9.95 9.15
CA ASP A 356 2.65 -9.94 8.49
C ASP A 356 2.27 -8.55 7.96
N THR A 357 1.23 -8.49 7.12
CA THR A 357 0.55 -7.25 6.78
C THR A 357 -0.96 -7.45 6.77
N TRP A 358 -1.67 -6.52 7.38
CA TRP A 358 -3.11 -6.49 7.48
C TRP A 358 -3.60 -5.35 6.59
N GLN A 359 -4.26 -5.72 5.49
CA GLN A 359 -4.85 -4.77 4.57
C GLN A 359 -6.27 -4.45 5.03
N TYR A 360 -6.55 -3.18 5.21
CA TYR A 360 -7.89 -2.67 5.48
C TYR A 360 -8.39 -1.89 4.28
N TYR A 361 -9.71 -1.86 4.14
CA TYR A 361 -10.35 -1.15 3.04
C TYR A 361 -11.70 -0.58 3.44
N LEU A 362 -12.15 0.39 2.65
CA LEU A 362 -13.51 0.89 2.68
C LEU A 362 -14.23 0.42 1.42
N ASN A 363 -15.31 -0.36 1.54
CA ASN A 363 -16.20 -0.58 0.41
C ASN A 363 -16.91 0.75 0.10
N LEU A 364 -16.42 1.50 -0.89
CA LEU A 364 -16.89 2.85 -1.17
C LEU A 364 -18.38 2.89 -1.54
N THR A 365 -18.84 1.90 -2.30
CA THR A 365 -20.25 1.75 -2.67
C THR A 365 -21.12 1.58 -1.44
N GLU A 366 -20.78 0.65 -0.54
CA GLU A 366 -21.51 0.42 0.71
C GLU A 366 -21.48 1.66 1.61
N ALA A 367 -20.33 2.31 1.73
CA ALA A 367 -20.14 3.48 2.57
C ALA A 367 -20.99 4.67 2.10
N ASN A 368 -21.03 4.91 0.79
CA ASN A 368 -21.87 5.95 0.21
C ASN A 368 -23.37 5.64 0.35
N MET A 369 -23.78 4.38 0.15
CA MET A 369 -25.19 3.98 0.32
C MET A 369 -25.69 4.09 1.77
N LYS A 370 -24.82 3.83 2.75
CA LYS A 370 -25.16 3.88 4.18
C LYS A 370 -24.83 5.22 4.83
N GLU A 371 -24.13 6.10 4.12
CA GLU A 371 -23.53 7.33 4.65
C GLU A 371 -22.65 7.08 5.90
N GLU A 372 -21.99 5.92 5.96
CA GLU A 372 -21.15 5.50 7.09
C GLU A 372 -19.82 4.88 6.58
N PRO A 373 -18.64 5.41 6.97
CA PRO A 373 -17.36 4.92 6.48
C PRO A 373 -16.91 3.70 7.28
N SER A 374 -17.57 2.56 7.05
CA SER A 374 -17.27 1.28 7.70
C SER A 374 -16.01 0.63 7.12
N TRP A 375 -14.83 1.08 7.57
CA TRP A 375 -13.55 0.44 7.27
C TRP A 375 -13.48 -0.98 7.85
N LYS A 376 -13.02 -1.94 7.06
CA LYS A 376 -13.00 -3.37 7.39
C LYS A 376 -11.64 -3.97 7.05
N LEU A 377 -11.30 -5.05 7.75
CA LEU A 377 -10.16 -5.89 7.36
C LEU A 377 -10.50 -6.57 6.04
N GLU A 378 -9.69 -6.34 5.01
CA GLU A 378 -9.79 -7.07 3.75
C GLU A 378 -9.15 -8.44 3.92
N TYR A 379 -7.87 -8.47 4.32
CA TYR A 379 -7.14 -9.71 4.53
C TYR A 379 -5.93 -9.53 5.47
N ILE A 380 -5.45 -10.66 5.99
CA ILE A 380 -4.15 -10.83 6.65
C ILE A 380 -3.31 -11.67 5.70
N LEU A 381 -2.13 -11.20 5.28
CA LEU A 381 -1.40 -11.78 4.15
C LEU A 381 -1.03 -13.25 4.40
N THR A 382 -0.46 -13.56 5.58
CA THR A 382 -0.09 -14.95 5.93
C THR A 382 -1.29 -15.89 5.89
N LYS A 383 -2.45 -15.46 6.42
CA LYS A 383 -3.70 -16.25 6.45
C LYS A 383 -4.31 -16.40 5.06
N ALA A 384 -4.33 -15.34 4.26
CA ALA A 384 -4.93 -15.34 2.93
C ALA A 384 -4.20 -16.26 1.94
N TYR A 385 -2.87 -16.33 2.08
CA TYR A 385 -2.02 -17.06 1.14
C TYR A 385 -1.36 -18.32 1.73
N GLY A 386 -1.56 -18.60 3.02
CA GLY A 386 -1.02 -19.79 3.68
C GLY A 386 0.50 -19.81 3.76
N ILE A 387 1.13 -18.66 3.99
CA ILE A 387 2.58 -18.51 4.15
C ILE A 387 2.94 -18.15 5.59
N GLU A 388 4.17 -18.46 6.02
CA GLU A 388 4.58 -18.28 7.42
C GLU A 388 4.87 -16.83 7.80
N ASP A 389 5.51 -16.08 6.91
CA ASP A 389 5.89 -14.68 7.11
C ASP A 389 6.11 -13.97 5.76
N LEU A 390 6.60 -12.72 5.82
CA LEU A 390 6.80 -11.84 4.67
C LEU A 390 8.26 -11.86 4.17
N GLN A 391 9.05 -12.86 4.57
CA GLN A 391 10.44 -12.99 4.12
C GLN A 391 10.50 -13.31 2.62
N PRO A 392 11.59 -12.91 1.93
CA PRO A 392 11.69 -13.02 0.47
C PRO A 392 11.43 -14.43 -0.05
N LYS A 393 11.92 -15.45 0.66
CA LYS A 393 11.73 -16.86 0.31
C LYS A 393 10.25 -17.25 0.26
N ASN A 394 9.49 -16.90 1.29
CA ASN A 394 8.08 -17.28 1.40
C ASN A 394 7.22 -16.56 0.36
N LEU A 395 7.49 -15.28 0.10
CA LEU A 395 6.82 -14.53 -0.97
C LEU A 395 7.19 -15.04 -2.37
N TYR A 396 8.43 -15.47 -2.58
CA TYR A 396 8.86 -16.04 -3.86
C TYR A 396 8.23 -17.41 -4.11
N GLU A 397 8.11 -18.25 -3.08
CA GLU A 397 7.39 -19.52 -3.15
C GLU A 397 5.90 -19.30 -3.44
N LEU A 398 5.27 -18.29 -2.82
CA LEU A 398 3.91 -17.86 -3.16
C LEU A 398 3.78 -17.43 -4.63
N ALA A 399 4.68 -16.57 -5.11
CA ALA A 399 4.67 -16.13 -6.51
C ALA A 399 4.86 -17.31 -7.50
N LYS A 400 5.68 -18.29 -7.14
CA LYS A 400 5.80 -19.54 -7.91
C LYS A 400 4.49 -20.32 -7.93
N GLN A 401 3.75 -20.40 -6.82
CA GLN A 401 2.44 -21.07 -6.80
C GLN A 401 1.44 -20.40 -7.76
N PHE A 402 1.52 -19.07 -7.95
CA PHE A 402 0.65 -18.37 -8.89
C PHE A 402 0.80 -18.85 -10.33
N THR A 403 1.98 -19.37 -10.74
CA THR A 403 2.22 -19.91 -12.09
C THR A 403 1.32 -21.10 -12.45
N VAL A 404 0.84 -21.85 -11.46
CA VAL A 404 0.00 -23.03 -11.67
C VAL A 404 -1.32 -22.63 -12.33
N LEU A 405 -1.76 -23.41 -13.33
CA LEU A 405 -3.04 -23.20 -14.01
C LEU A 405 -4.20 -23.21 -13.00
N ASP A 406 -5.14 -22.27 -13.13
CA ASP A 406 -6.30 -22.12 -12.26
C ASP A 406 -5.99 -22.03 -10.74
N ASN A 407 -4.80 -21.50 -10.40
CA ASN A 407 -4.41 -21.28 -9.01
C ASN A 407 -5.37 -20.31 -8.29
N LYS A 408 -6.04 -20.82 -7.25
CA LYS A 408 -7.01 -20.04 -6.45
C LYS A 408 -6.37 -18.88 -5.69
N GLN A 409 -5.14 -19.01 -5.22
CA GLN A 409 -4.44 -17.93 -4.52
C GLN A 409 -4.13 -16.77 -5.47
N PHE A 410 -3.79 -17.04 -6.74
CA PHE A 410 -3.62 -15.98 -7.73
C PHE A 410 -4.93 -15.24 -8.01
N LEU A 411 -6.06 -15.96 -8.11
CA LEU A 411 -7.36 -15.32 -8.27
C LEU A 411 -7.70 -14.44 -7.06
N THR A 412 -7.41 -14.89 -5.84
CA THR A 412 -7.54 -14.09 -4.63
C THR A 412 -6.62 -12.87 -4.67
N TYR A 413 -5.34 -13.05 -5.01
CA TYR A 413 -4.36 -11.98 -5.17
C TYR A 413 -4.85 -10.91 -6.15
N TYR A 414 -5.39 -11.31 -7.29
CA TYR A 414 -5.85 -10.36 -8.30
C TYR A 414 -7.12 -9.60 -7.90
N LYS A 415 -7.94 -10.14 -6.98
CA LYS A 415 -9.03 -9.37 -6.35
C LYS A 415 -8.49 -8.34 -5.36
N HIS A 416 -7.53 -8.74 -4.52
CA HIS A 416 -6.86 -7.83 -3.58
C HIS A 416 -6.04 -6.75 -4.30
N PHE A 417 -5.51 -7.03 -5.49
CA PHE A 417 -4.82 -6.05 -6.33
C PHE A 417 -5.66 -4.79 -6.59
N PHE A 418 -6.98 -4.95 -6.70
CA PHE A 418 -7.97 -3.88 -6.82
C PHE A 418 -8.71 -3.59 -5.50
N VAL A 419 -8.19 -4.02 -4.36
CA VAL A 419 -8.77 -3.82 -3.02
C VAL A 419 -10.24 -4.26 -2.97
N SER A 420 -10.51 -5.43 -3.56
CA SER A 420 -11.85 -6.01 -3.64
C SER A 420 -12.91 -5.06 -4.23
N TYR A 421 -12.49 -4.21 -5.17
CA TYR A 421 -13.38 -3.29 -5.92
C TYR A 421 -14.52 -4.04 -6.61
N ASP A 422 -14.19 -5.15 -7.28
CA ASP A 422 -15.13 -5.98 -8.02
C ASP A 422 -14.78 -7.46 -7.83
N SER A 423 -15.76 -8.24 -7.35
CA SER A 423 -15.61 -9.66 -7.04
C SER A 423 -15.48 -10.56 -8.27
N ASP A 424 -15.91 -10.07 -9.43
CA ASP A 424 -16.01 -10.80 -10.70
C ASP A 424 -14.82 -10.53 -11.62
N ILE A 425 -13.83 -9.76 -11.13
CA ILE A 425 -12.57 -9.53 -11.83
C ILE A 425 -11.83 -10.86 -12.04
N MET A 426 -11.41 -11.08 -13.29
CA MET A 426 -10.67 -12.26 -13.73
C MET A 426 -9.39 -11.85 -14.46
N CYS A 427 -8.33 -12.64 -14.28
CA CYS A 427 -7.04 -12.46 -14.96
C CYS A 427 -6.50 -13.82 -15.39
N SER A 428 -6.29 -13.96 -16.70
CA SER A 428 -5.79 -15.17 -17.35
C SER A 428 -4.93 -14.80 -18.55
N GLY A 429 -4.19 -15.76 -19.10
CA GLY A 429 -3.29 -15.53 -20.23
C GLY A 429 -2.30 -14.41 -19.93
N ASP A 430 -2.16 -13.47 -20.87
CA ASP A 430 -1.22 -12.35 -20.81
C ASP A 430 -1.32 -11.52 -19.53
N CYS A 431 -2.53 -11.25 -19.05
CA CYS A 431 -2.74 -10.53 -17.79
C CYS A 431 -2.01 -11.22 -16.63
N LYS A 432 -2.17 -12.54 -16.52
CA LYS A 432 -1.56 -13.34 -15.45
C LYS A 432 -0.05 -13.41 -15.62
N THR A 433 0.42 -13.52 -16.86
CA THR A 433 1.85 -13.50 -17.16
C THR A 433 2.49 -12.17 -16.77
N PHE A 434 1.88 -11.02 -17.09
CA PHE A 434 2.42 -9.71 -16.74
C PHE A 434 2.51 -9.53 -15.22
N GLN A 435 1.47 -9.95 -14.49
CA GLN A 435 1.45 -9.94 -13.03
C GLN A 435 2.61 -10.78 -12.45
N ILE A 436 2.70 -12.06 -12.83
CA ILE A 436 3.71 -12.98 -12.29
C ILE A 436 5.12 -12.50 -12.65
N CYS A 437 5.36 -12.11 -13.90
CA CYS A 437 6.67 -11.66 -14.31
C CYS A 437 7.09 -10.38 -13.58
N ALA A 438 6.18 -9.43 -13.37
CA ALA A 438 6.46 -8.22 -12.60
C ALA A 438 6.71 -8.49 -11.10
N ILE A 439 6.02 -9.46 -10.50
CA ILE A 439 6.23 -9.86 -9.10
C ILE A 439 7.64 -10.43 -8.92
N MET A 440 8.10 -11.28 -9.84
CA MET A 440 9.31 -12.11 -9.64
C MET A 440 10.58 -11.54 -10.28
N ASN A 441 10.46 -10.58 -11.20
CA ASN A 441 11.56 -10.14 -12.06
C ASN A 441 11.54 -8.61 -12.17
N LEU A 442 12.52 -7.97 -11.54
CA LEU A 442 12.54 -6.52 -11.36
C LEU A 442 13.56 -5.82 -12.26
N ASP A 443 14.49 -6.55 -12.85
CA ASP A 443 15.46 -6.06 -13.84
C ASP A 443 15.07 -6.50 -15.26
N GLN A 444 15.66 -5.84 -16.25
CA GLN A 444 15.34 -6.01 -17.66
C GLN A 444 15.59 -7.43 -18.17
N GLU A 445 16.73 -8.02 -17.79
CA GLU A 445 17.11 -9.34 -18.27
C GLU A 445 16.15 -10.42 -17.72
N SER A 446 15.91 -10.42 -16.42
CA SER A 446 15.02 -11.41 -15.79
C SER A 446 13.57 -11.25 -16.24
N TYR A 447 13.07 -10.02 -16.41
CA TYR A 447 11.70 -9.79 -16.85
C TYR A 447 11.48 -10.22 -18.30
N ALA A 448 12.41 -9.89 -19.20
CA ALA A 448 12.36 -10.34 -20.60
C ALA A 448 12.39 -11.88 -20.69
N ASN A 449 13.30 -12.52 -19.97
CA ASN A 449 13.40 -13.99 -19.90
C ASN A 449 12.11 -14.63 -19.37
N CYS A 450 11.45 -14.01 -18.39
CA CYS A 450 10.15 -14.48 -17.92
C CYS A 450 9.09 -14.43 -19.03
N LEU A 451 8.97 -13.31 -19.75
CA LEU A 451 8.01 -13.19 -20.85
C LEU A 451 8.30 -14.17 -22.00
N GLU A 452 9.58 -14.44 -22.30
CA GLU A 452 10.00 -15.45 -23.29
C GLU A 452 9.51 -16.85 -22.94
N GLN A 453 9.60 -17.26 -21.67
CA GLN A 453 9.14 -18.57 -21.21
C GLN A 453 7.63 -18.79 -21.41
N TYR A 454 6.85 -17.71 -21.43
CA TYR A 454 5.42 -17.73 -21.73
C TYR A 454 5.09 -17.45 -23.21
N GLY A 455 6.09 -17.37 -24.09
CA GLY A 455 5.91 -17.13 -25.52
C GLY A 455 5.49 -15.71 -25.88
N LEU A 456 5.64 -14.74 -24.97
CA LEU A 456 5.14 -13.38 -25.15
C LEU A 456 6.19 -12.39 -25.66
N TRP A 457 7.47 -12.73 -25.79
CA TRP A 457 8.50 -11.78 -26.20
C TRP A 457 8.54 -11.50 -27.72
N HIS A 458 8.28 -12.50 -28.56
CA HIS A 458 8.45 -12.42 -30.02
C HIS A 458 7.20 -12.02 -30.81
N MET A 459 6.09 -11.67 -30.15
CA MET A 459 4.94 -11.06 -30.82
C MET A 459 5.15 -9.54 -30.84
N GLN A 460 5.83 -9.05 -31.88
CA GLN A 460 5.90 -7.65 -32.29
C GLN A 460 5.19 -7.48 -33.64
#